data_AF-A0A8I2ALT1-F1
#
_entry.id   AF-A0A8I2ALT1-F1
#
_cell.length_a   1.000
_cell.length_b   1.000
_cell.length_c   1.000
_cell.angle_alpha   90.00
_cell.angle_beta   90.00
_cell.angle_gamma   90.00
#
_symmetry.space_group_name_H-M   'P 1'
#
loop_
_entity.id
_entity.type
_entity.pdbx_description
1 polymer ?
#
loop_
_entity_poly.entity_id
_entity_poly.type
_entity_poly.pdbx_seq_one_letter_code
_entity_poly.pdbx_strand_id
1 'polypeptide(L)'
;MERLREQYQERINSVLLDGFEKELLDSAFINLLTPNPLRLNNFAYALRELTRHVLHRLAPDDELQQCQWFSPDQTSLTGITRKHRIKFAIQGGLSDFYVTKKLCIDEIDEVSSELIAIINRLSGFTHIEEATFKSSIENTERTADECLSATLDFVNKIDELRAEVADKLFDDINGVLIDRINSESVVELMEISTHQYIDEITAENISVVKIGVNSMEMHVDGRIGATLMYGSASDRRKGDGAEIPASFPVYSEMEVLFKQPLGSAINLNQFSVDISSWYE
;
A
#
# COMPACT_ATOMS: atom_id res chain seq x y z
N MET A 1 -18.03 18.59 19.36
CA MET A 1 -17.80 18.12 17.99
C MET A 1 -16.43 18.52 17.43
N GLU A 2 -15.89 19.73 17.69
CA GLU A 2 -14.54 20.13 17.21
C GLU A 2 -13.43 19.12 17.58
N ARG A 3 -13.48 18.57 18.80
CA ARG A 3 -12.58 17.50 19.25
C ARG A 3 -12.53 16.30 18.29
N LEU A 4 -13.65 15.92 17.66
CA LEU A 4 -13.68 14.82 16.69
C LEU A 4 -12.86 15.18 15.45
N ARG A 5 -12.91 16.43 15.01
CA ARG A 5 -12.10 16.92 13.89
C ARG A 5 -10.62 16.81 14.22
N GLU A 6 -10.21 17.34 15.37
CA GLU A 6 -8.81 17.28 15.85
C GLU A 6 -8.31 15.82 15.98
N GLN A 7 -9.19 14.91 16.40
CA GLN A 7 -8.84 13.50 16.62
C GLN A 7 -8.70 12.68 15.32
N TYR A 8 -9.49 12.98 14.29
CA TYR A 8 -9.61 12.11 13.12
C TYR A 8 -9.12 12.71 11.79
N GLN A 9 -9.21 14.03 11.60
CA GLN A 9 -9.02 14.64 10.28
C GLN A 9 -7.63 14.36 9.72
N GLU A 10 -6.56 14.62 10.49
CA GLU A 10 -5.18 14.38 10.04
C GLU A 10 -4.89 12.90 9.78
N ARG A 11 -5.44 12.01 10.61
CA ARG A 11 -5.23 10.56 10.49
C ARG A 11 -5.93 9.97 9.27
N ILE A 12 -7.08 10.51 8.89
CA ILE A 12 -7.75 10.10 7.64
C ILE A 12 -7.02 10.77 6.46
N ASN A 13 -6.65 12.05 6.57
CA ASN A 13 -5.95 12.77 5.50
C ASN A 13 -4.61 12.14 5.12
N SER A 14 -3.91 11.44 6.02
CA SER A 14 -2.63 10.80 5.71
C SER A 14 -2.72 9.68 4.66
N VAL A 15 -3.90 9.13 4.41
CA VAL A 15 -4.14 8.05 3.42
C VAL A 15 -5.01 8.48 2.24
N LEU A 16 -5.45 9.75 2.22
CA LEU A 16 -6.22 10.34 1.13
C LEU A 16 -5.32 11.03 0.12
N LEU A 17 -5.73 11.01 -1.15
CA LEU A 17 -5.07 11.78 -2.20
C LEU A 17 -5.44 13.27 -2.11
N ASP A 18 -4.50 14.16 -2.40
CA ASP A 18 -4.73 15.60 -2.43
C ASP A 18 -5.82 16.00 -3.42
N GLY A 19 -6.57 17.07 -3.12
CA GLY A 19 -7.70 17.52 -3.92
C GLY A 19 -9.02 16.96 -3.40
N PHE A 20 -9.82 16.33 -4.28
CA PHE A 20 -11.23 16.02 -4.00
C PHE A 20 -11.47 15.21 -2.72
N GLU A 21 -10.64 14.19 -2.41
CA GLU A 21 -10.86 13.35 -1.22
C GLU A 21 -10.70 14.14 0.08
N LYS A 22 -9.63 14.94 0.20
CA LYS A 22 -9.40 15.82 1.35
C LYS A 22 -10.44 16.94 1.43
N GLU A 23 -10.79 17.55 0.30
CA GLU A 23 -11.84 18.58 0.23
C GLU A 23 -13.22 18.05 0.67
N LEU A 24 -13.53 16.79 0.33
CA LEU A 24 -14.76 16.13 0.74
C LEU A 24 -14.78 15.88 2.26
N LEU A 25 -13.67 15.41 2.83
CA LEU A 25 -13.55 15.22 4.28
C LEU A 25 -13.68 16.55 5.05
N ASP A 26 -13.01 17.59 4.57
CA ASP A 26 -13.08 18.94 5.15
C ASP A 26 -14.51 19.48 5.10
N SER A 27 -15.18 19.33 3.96
CA SER A 27 -16.57 19.72 3.77
C SER A 27 -17.52 18.93 4.68
N ALA A 28 -17.24 17.64 4.91
CA ALA A 28 -17.99 16.81 5.84
C ALA A 28 -17.89 17.37 7.27
N PHE A 29 -16.69 17.70 7.74
CA PHE A 29 -16.52 18.32 9.06
C PHE A 29 -17.23 19.67 9.18
N ILE A 30 -17.13 20.53 8.16
CA ILE A 30 -17.87 21.81 8.15
C ILE A 30 -19.37 21.56 8.28
N ASN A 31 -19.91 20.56 7.58
CA ASN A 31 -21.32 20.19 7.66
C ASN A 31 -21.72 19.72 9.06
N LEU A 32 -20.89 18.87 9.69
CA LEU A 32 -21.12 18.35 11.04
C LEU A 32 -21.14 19.48 12.09
N LEU A 33 -20.23 20.45 11.95
CA LEU A 33 -20.09 21.58 12.87
C LEU A 33 -21.18 22.64 12.68
N THR A 34 -21.78 22.71 11.49
CA THR A 34 -22.84 23.66 11.18
C THR A 34 -24.21 23.16 11.69
N PRO A 35 -24.85 23.84 12.65
CA PRO A 35 -26.12 23.37 13.21
C PRO A 35 -27.23 23.31 12.15
N ASN A 36 -27.66 22.11 11.81
CA ASN A 36 -28.83 21.89 10.98
C ASN A 36 -29.45 20.50 11.26
N PRO A 37 -30.75 20.30 11.01
CA PRO A 37 -31.44 19.02 11.27
C PRO A 37 -30.86 17.79 10.57
N LEU A 38 -30.09 17.97 9.50
CA LEU A 38 -29.57 16.92 8.63
C LEU A 38 -28.05 16.74 8.77
N ARG A 39 -27.39 17.48 9.67
CA ARG A 39 -25.92 17.48 9.79
C ARG A 39 -25.34 16.07 9.96
N LEU A 40 -26.03 15.21 10.70
CA LEU A 40 -25.60 13.84 10.94
C LEU A 40 -25.73 12.99 9.67
N ASN A 41 -26.89 13.02 9.02
CA ASN A 41 -27.14 12.23 7.81
C ASN A 41 -26.21 12.65 6.66
N ASN A 42 -26.03 13.96 6.48
CA ASN A 42 -25.14 14.52 5.47
C ASN A 42 -23.68 14.16 5.76
N PHE A 43 -23.26 14.21 7.03
CA PHE A 43 -21.93 13.79 7.45
C PHE A 43 -21.67 12.30 7.18
N ALA A 44 -22.59 11.43 7.63
CA ALA A 44 -22.49 9.99 7.37
C ALA A 44 -22.48 9.67 5.88
N TYR A 45 -23.32 10.38 5.09
CA TYR A 45 -23.35 10.24 3.64
C TYR A 45 -22.00 10.64 3.02
N ALA A 46 -21.42 11.77 3.43
CA ALA A 46 -20.13 12.23 2.95
C ALA A 46 -19.01 11.23 3.24
N LEU A 47 -18.95 10.64 4.44
CA LEU A 47 -17.95 9.61 4.78
C LEU A 47 -18.15 8.30 3.98
N ARG A 48 -19.41 7.91 3.73
CA ARG A 48 -19.69 6.76 2.85
C ARG A 48 -19.27 7.03 1.41
N GLU A 49 -19.51 8.23 0.90
CA GLU A 49 -19.05 8.61 -0.44
C GLU A 49 -17.52 8.71 -0.49
N LEU A 50 -16.86 9.18 0.56
CA LEU A 50 -15.40 9.20 0.66
C LEU A 50 -14.81 7.79 0.52
N THR A 51 -15.30 6.80 1.28
CA THR A 51 -14.84 5.41 1.14
C THR A 51 -15.10 4.83 -0.25
N ARG A 52 -16.22 5.21 -0.89
CA ARG A 52 -16.49 4.87 -2.30
C ARG A 52 -15.44 5.47 -3.23
N HIS A 53 -15.13 6.75 -3.10
CA HIS A 53 -14.13 7.43 -3.94
C HIS A 53 -12.74 6.82 -3.79
N VAL A 54 -12.29 6.55 -2.57
CA VAL A 54 -11.04 5.83 -2.29
C VAL A 54 -11.00 4.49 -3.02
N LEU A 55 -12.07 3.68 -2.91
CA LEU A 55 -12.12 2.38 -3.61
C LEU A 55 -12.12 2.50 -5.14
N HIS A 56 -12.79 3.51 -5.70
CA HIS A 56 -12.76 3.71 -7.15
C HIS A 56 -11.38 4.16 -7.65
N ARG A 57 -10.65 4.96 -6.85
CA ARG A 57 -9.28 5.35 -7.15
C ARG A 57 -8.33 4.14 -7.08
N LEU A 58 -8.44 3.34 -6.01
CA LEU A 58 -7.57 2.18 -5.80
C LEU A 58 -7.89 1.00 -6.73
N ALA A 59 -9.13 0.87 -7.18
CA ALA A 59 -9.59 -0.20 -8.04
C ALA A 59 -10.45 0.35 -9.20
N PRO A 60 -9.82 0.94 -10.23
CA PRO A 60 -10.50 1.40 -11.44
C PRO A 60 -11.21 0.25 -12.17
N ASP A 61 -12.34 0.56 -12.81
CA ASP A 61 -13.22 -0.44 -13.44
C ASP A 61 -12.54 -1.16 -14.62
N ASP A 62 -11.76 -0.41 -15.40
CA ASP A 62 -11.02 -0.88 -16.56
C ASP A 62 -9.84 -1.79 -16.15
N GLU A 63 -9.14 -1.46 -15.07
CA GLU A 63 -8.08 -2.31 -14.52
C GLU A 63 -8.66 -3.60 -13.91
N LEU A 64 -9.74 -3.50 -13.12
CA LEU A 64 -10.43 -4.63 -12.51
C LEU A 64 -10.85 -5.71 -13.52
N GLN A 65 -11.40 -5.29 -14.65
CA GLN A 65 -11.89 -6.20 -15.69
C GLN A 65 -10.78 -6.96 -16.42
N GLN A 66 -9.54 -6.50 -16.31
CA GLN A 66 -8.38 -7.16 -16.93
C GLN A 66 -7.73 -8.22 -16.02
N CYS A 67 -8.10 -8.27 -14.74
CA CYS A 67 -7.55 -9.24 -13.80
C CYS A 67 -7.98 -10.68 -14.15
N GLN A 68 -7.03 -11.61 -14.10
CA GLN A 68 -7.31 -13.03 -14.38
C GLN A 68 -8.29 -13.68 -13.39
N TRP A 69 -8.28 -13.20 -12.14
CA TRP A 69 -9.17 -13.68 -11.08
C TRP A 69 -10.55 -13.02 -11.11
N PHE A 70 -10.76 -12.00 -11.94
CA PHE A 70 -12.03 -11.27 -12.00
C PHE A 70 -13.10 -12.10 -12.72
N SER A 71 -14.27 -12.22 -12.09
CA SER A 71 -15.46 -12.81 -12.69
C SER A 71 -16.64 -11.88 -12.42
N PRO A 72 -17.38 -11.42 -13.45
CA PRO A 72 -18.47 -10.47 -13.26
C PRO A 72 -19.62 -11.08 -12.46
N ASP A 73 -20.15 -10.32 -11.51
CA ASP A 73 -21.31 -10.72 -10.73
C ASP A 73 -22.62 -10.41 -11.50
N GLN A 74 -23.40 -11.46 -11.79
CA GLN A 74 -24.65 -11.34 -12.56
C GLN A 74 -25.75 -10.52 -11.86
N THR A 75 -25.63 -10.32 -10.54
CA THR A 75 -26.56 -9.51 -9.74
C THR A 75 -26.18 -8.01 -9.73
N SER A 76 -24.97 -7.67 -10.17
CA SER A 76 -24.53 -6.28 -10.29
C SER A 76 -24.81 -5.73 -11.69
N LEU A 77 -25.34 -4.49 -11.76
CA LEU A 77 -25.58 -3.79 -13.04
C LEU A 77 -24.31 -3.61 -13.88
N THR A 78 -23.16 -3.44 -13.21
CA THR A 78 -21.86 -3.25 -13.88
C THR A 78 -21.03 -4.53 -13.91
N GLY A 79 -21.50 -5.62 -13.28
CA GLY A 79 -20.70 -6.82 -13.01
C GLY A 79 -19.61 -6.64 -11.93
N ILE A 80 -19.33 -5.41 -11.50
CA ILE A 80 -18.31 -5.10 -10.49
C ILE A 80 -19.00 -4.91 -9.13
N THR A 81 -18.52 -5.61 -8.11
CA THR A 81 -19.02 -5.51 -6.73
C THR A 81 -18.03 -4.74 -5.85
N ARG A 82 -18.47 -4.33 -4.65
CA ARG A 82 -17.55 -3.79 -3.63
C ARG A 82 -16.47 -4.79 -3.25
N LYS A 83 -16.81 -6.09 -3.21
CA LYS A 83 -15.86 -7.18 -2.94
C LYS A 83 -14.75 -7.22 -4.00
N HIS A 84 -15.10 -7.08 -5.28
CA HIS A 84 -14.10 -7.00 -6.37
C HIS A 84 -13.16 -5.81 -6.17
N ARG A 85 -13.68 -4.63 -5.83
CA ARG A 85 -12.85 -3.43 -5.59
C ARG A 85 -11.90 -3.61 -4.40
N ILE A 86 -12.40 -4.13 -3.28
CA ILE A 86 -11.58 -4.34 -2.08
C ILE A 86 -10.46 -5.34 -2.38
N LYS A 87 -10.79 -6.46 -3.03
CA LYS A 87 -9.81 -7.47 -3.44
C LYS A 87 -8.72 -6.88 -4.33
N PHE A 88 -9.09 -6.10 -5.36
CA PHE A 88 -8.12 -5.42 -6.21
C PHE A 88 -7.29 -4.38 -5.45
N ALA A 89 -7.93 -3.59 -4.57
CA ALA A 89 -7.22 -2.61 -3.77
C ALA A 89 -6.13 -3.25 -2.89
N ILE A 90 -6.28 -4.52 -2.51
CA ILE A 90 -5.30 -5.27 -1.71
C ILE A 90 -4.25 -5.95 -2.59
N GLN A 91 -4.66 -6.79 -3.56
CA GLN A 91 -3.75 -7.66 -4.31
C GLN A 91 -3.50 -7.26 -5.77
N GLY A 92 -4.22 -6.26 -6.28
CA GLY A 92 -4.23 -5.88 -7.69
C GLY A 92 -4.52 -7.07 -8.59
N GLY A 93 -3.76 -7.22 -9.67
CA GLY A 93 -3.88 -8.35 -10.59
C GLY A 93 -3.18 -9.66 -10.18
N LEU A 94 -2.57 -9.73 -8.98
CA LEU A 94 -2.00 -10.99 -8.50
C LEU A 94 -3.07 -12.08 -8.44
N SER A 95 -2.74 -13.27 -8.93
CA SER A 95 -3.67 -14.40 -8.90
C SER A 95 -3.89 -14.90 -7.48
N ASP A 96 -5.11 -15.35 -7.18
CA ASP A 96 -5.48 -15.93 -5.89
C ASP A 96 -4.55 -17.07 -5.48
N PHE A 97 -4.18 -17.93 -6.43
CA PHE A 97 -3.25 -19.02 -6.18
C PHE A 97 -1.90 -18.51 -5.65
N TYR A 98 -1.36 -17.45 -6.26
CA TYR A 98 -0.07 -16.91 -5.84
C TYR A 98 -0.17 -16.26 -4.45
N VAL A 99 -1.20 -15.45 -4.23
CA VAL A 99 -1.38 -14.76 -2.94
C VAL A 99 -1.56 -15.76 -1.79
N THR A 100 -2.41 -16.77 -1.97
CA THR A 100 -2.65 -17.80 -0.95
C THR A 100 -1.50 -18.80 -0.82
N LYS A 101 -0.92 -19.29 -1.93
CA LYS A 101 0.05 -20.41 -1.89
C LYS A 101 1.52 -20.00 -1.89
N LYS A 102 1.84 -18.79 -2.33
CA LYS A 102 3.22 -18.27 -2.35
C LYS A 102 3.43 -17.22 -1.28
N LEU A 103 2.55 -16.23 -1.21
CA LEU A 103 2.64 -15.18 -0.19
C LEU A 103 2.08 -15.63 1.17
N CYS A 104 1.34 -16.75 1.21
CA CYS A 104 0.70 -17.30 2.41
C CYS A 104 -0.30 -16.32 3.05
N ILE A 105 -1.01 -15.56 2.23
CA ILE A 105 -2.06 -14.63 2.65
C ILE A 105 -3.41 -15.28 2.36
N ASP A 106 -3.97 -15.96 3.37
CA ASP A 106 -5.18 -16.80 3.22
C ASP A 106 -6.49 -16.04 3.51
N GLU A 107 -6.41 -14.81 4.02
CA GLU A 107 -7.55 -14.12 4.66
C GLU A 107 -8.21 -13.02 3.80
N ILE A 108 -7.79 -12.82 2.54
CA ILE A 108 -8.28 -11.70 1.71
C ILE A 108 -9.81 -11.71 1.54
N ASP A 109 -10.41 -12.89 1.38
CA ASP A 109 -11.86 -13.02 1.22
C ASP A 109 -12.63 -12.73 2.52
N GLU A 110 -12.07 -13.12 3.67
CA GLU A 110 -12.64 -12.88 5.00
C GLU A 110 -12.55 -11.39 5.34
N VAL A 111 -11.36 -10.81 5.17
CA VAL A 111 -11.12 -9.38 5.40
C VAL A 111 -11.92 -8.50 4.43
N SER A 112 -12.10 -8.93 3.18
CA SER A 112 -13.01 -8.24 2.26
C SER A 112 -14.44 -8.19 2.78
N SER A 113 -14.89 -9.24 3.46
CA SER A 113 -16.22 -9.31 4.06
C SER A 113 -16.34 -8.40 5.28
N GLU A 114 -15.28 -8.30 6.10
CA GLU A 114 -15.19 -7.35 7.21
C GLU A 114 -15.25 -5.89 6.73
N LEU A 115 -14.48 -5.56 5.70
CA LEU A 115 -14.48 -4.21 5.10
C LEU A 115 -15.84 -3.85 4.49
N ILE A 116 -16.54 -4.82 3.90
CA ILE A 116 -17.94 -4.64 3.45
C ILE A 116 -18.87 -4.36 4.63
N ALA A 117 -18.71 -5.07 5.75
CA ALA A 117 -19.51 -4.85 6.95
C ALA A 117 -19.32 -3.42 7.50
N ILE A 118 -18.09 -2.89 7.47
CA ILE A 118 -17.78 -1.51 7.83
C ILE A 118 -18.53 -0.52 6.92
N ILE A 119 -18.51 -0.72 5.60
CA ILE A 119 -19.26 0.14 4.65
C ILE A 119 -20.77 0.04 4.89
N ASN A 120 -21.29 -1.15 5.20
CA ASN A 120 -22.72 -1.35 5.48
C ASN A 120 -23.14 -0.64 6.77
N ARG A 121 -22.28 -0.64 7.79
CA ARG A 121 -22.48 0.15 9.02
C ARG A 121 -22.58 1.64 8.71
N LEU A 122 -21.68 2.18 7.88
CA LEU A 122 -21.75 3.59 7.42
C LEU A 122 -23.08 3.88 6.68
N SER A 123 -23.53 2.94 5.85
CA SER A 123 -24.79 3.08 5.10
C SER A 123 -26.01 3.21 6.02
N GLY A 124 -26.03 2.50 7.15
CA GLY A 124 -27.11 2.57 8.13
C GLY A 124 -27.35 3.98 8.69
N PHE A 125 -26.30 4.79 8.82
CA PHE A 125 -26.40 6.16 9.36
C PHE A 125 -26.87 7.20 8.32
N THR A 126 -26.96 6.81 7.05
CA THR A 126 -27.35 7.72 5.96
C THR A 126 -28.88 7.88 5.82
N HIS A 127 -29.66 6.95 6.37
CA HIS A 127 -31.11 6.96 6.24
C HIS A 127 -31.74 8.08 7.09
N ILE A 128 -32.48 8.96 6.42
CA ILE A 128 -33.24 10.03 7.09
C ILE A 128 -34.55 9.42 7.60
N GLU A 129 -34.65 9.32 8.93
CA GLU A 129 -35.81 8.82 9.66
C GLU A 129 -36.17 9.80 10.76
N GLU A 130 -37.37 9.69 11.35
CA GLU A 130 -37.76 10.54 12.49
C GLU A 130 -36.78 10.47 13.66
N ALA A 131 -36.12 9.31 13.85
CA ALA A 131 -35.12 9.10 14.88
C ALA A 131 -33.76 9.77 14.58
N THR A 132 -33.41 9.98 13.31
CA THR A 132 -32.12 10.58 12.91
C THR A 132 -32.26 12.07 12.61
N PHE A 133 -33.44 12.51 12.17
CA PHE A 133 -33.78 13.91 11.93
C PHE A 133 -33.80 14.72 13.24
N LYS A 134 -33.07 15.84 13.28
CA LYS A 134 -32.91 16.67 14.49
C LYS A 134 -32.38 15.88 15.71
N SER A 135 -31.46 14.94 15.46
CA SER A 135 -30.76 14.22 16.52
C SER A 135 -30.20 15.16 17.60
N SER A 136 -30.23 14.73 18.86
CA SER A 136 -29.59 15.45 19.97
C SER A 136 -28.10 15.65 19.71
N ILE A 137 -27.47 16.63 20.38
CA ILE A 137 -26.03 16.87 20.25
C ILE A 137 -25.24 15.62 20.67
N GLU A 138 -25.60 15.00 21.79
CA GLU A 138 -24.98 13.78 22.29
C GLU A 138 -25.09 12.62 21.28
N ASN A 139 -26.28 12.40 20.69
CA ASN A 139 -26.46 11.36 19.70
C ASN A 139 -25.68 11.67 18.40
N THR A 140 -25.66 12.95 17.99
CA THR A 140 -24.87 13.40 16.83
C THR A 140 -23.39 13.11 17.05
N GLU A 141 -22.85 13.47 18.22
CA GLU A 141 -21.43 13.26 18.54
C GLU A 141 -21.07 11.79 18.55
N ARG A 142 -21.86 10.95 19.23
CA ARG A 142 -21.64 9.51 19.29
C ARG A 142 -21.66 8.87 17.90
N THR A 143 -22.67 9.17 17.08
CA THR A 143 -22.77 8.58 15.74
C THR A 143 -21.70 9.11 14.79
N ALA A 144 -21.32 10.38 14.91
CA ALA A 144 -20.21 10.94 14.13
C ALA A 144 -18.87 10.25 14.46
N ASP A 145 -18.58 10.03 15.75
CA ASP A 145 -17.41 9.28 16.23
C ASP A 145 -17.40 7.85 15.67
N GLU A 146 -18.54 7.16 15.72
CA GLU A 146 -18.71 5.83 15.14
C GLU A 146 -18.44 5.79 13.63
N CYS A 147 -18.91 6.80 12.88
CA CYS A 147 -18.66 6.89 11.44
C CYS A 147 -17.18 7.18 11.14
N LEU A 148 -16.55 8.08 11.90
CA LEU A 148 -15.14 8.42 11.74
C LEU A 148 -14.23 7.25 12.07
N SER A 149 -14.48 6.54 13.17
CA SER A 149 -13.76 5.31 13.51
C SER A 149 -13.91 4.28 12.39
N ALA A 150 -15.14 4.01 11.93
CA ALA A 150 -15.39 3.06 10.85
C ALA A 150 -14.66 3.45 9.56
N THR A 151 -14.64 4.74 9.21
CA THR A 151 -13.92 5.23 8.02
C THR A 151 -12.41 5.04 8.17
N LEU A 152 -11.86 5.37 9.35
CA LEU A 152 -10.44 5.21 9.63
C LEU A 152 -10.00 3.74 9.65
N ASP A 153 -10.77 2.88 10.32
CA ASP A 153 -10.53 1.44 10.37
C ASP A 153 -10.54 0.86 8.94
N PHE A 154 -11.46 1.32 8.09
CA PHE A 154 -11.55 0.90 6.69
C PHE A 154 -10.29 1.25 5.89
N VAL A 155 -9.83 2.51 5.95
CA VAL A 155 -8.69 2.96 5.15
C VAL A 155 -7.37 2.37 5.65
N ASN A 156 -7.19 2.28 6.98
CA ASN A 156 -5.99 1.69 7.58
C ASN A 156 -5.90 0.20 7.25
N LYS A 157 -7.02 -0.53 7.33
CA LYS A 157 -7.02 -1.96 7.05
C LYS A 157 -6.65 -2.26 5.60
N ILE A 158 -7.07 -1.42 4.65
CA ILE A 158 -6.63 -1.54 3.25
C ILE A 158 -5.13 -1.30 3.12
N ASP A 159 -4.60 -0.25 3.77
CA ASP A 159 -3.18 0.09 3.69
C ASP A 159 -2.29 -0.98 4.33
N GLU A 160 -2.67 -1.49 5.50
CA GLU A 160 -1.99 -2.60 6.19
C GLU A 160 -1.88 -3.86 5.31
N LEU A 161 -2.97 -4.26 4.64
CA LEU A 161 -2.96 -5.44 3.78
C LEU A 161 -2.15 -5.22 2.51
N ARG A 162 -2.16 -4.00 1.96
CA ARG A 162 -1.33 -3.65 0.80
C ARG A 162 0.15 -3.73 1.16
N ALA A 163 0.53 -3.21 2.33
CA ALA A 163 1.88 -3.33 2.86
C ALA A 163 2.27 -4.80 3.06
N GLU A 164 1.40 -5.61 3.67
CA GLU A 164 1.65 -7.04 3.86
C GLU A 164 1.87 -7.78 2.53
N VAL A 165 1.05 -7.51 1.51
CA VAL A 165 1.22 -8.08 0.17
C VAL A 165 2.57 -7.64 -0.44
N ALA A 166 2.96 -6.37 -0.27
CA ALA A 166 4.22 -5.85 -0.79
C ALA A 166 5.44 -6.43 -0.07
N ASP A 167 5.40 -6.55 1.25
CA ASP A 167 6.45 -7.18 2.06
C ASP A 167 6.67 -8.63 1.63
N LYS A 168 5.58 -9.41 1.54
CA LYS A 168 5.65 -10.80 1.10
C LYS A 168 6.13 -10.94 -0.33
N LEU A 169 5.72 -10.03 -1.21
CA LEU A 169 6.18 -10.01 -2.59
C LEU A 169 7.68 -9.69 -2.65
N PHE A 170 8.15 -8.70 -1.89
CA PHE A 170 9.56 -8.36 -1.82
C PHE A 170 10.40 -9.55 -1.32
N ASP A 171 9.97 -10.22 -0.26
CA ASP A 171 10.63 -11.43 0.26
C ASP A 171 10.77 -12.53 -0.80
N ASP A 172 9.71 -12.79 -1.59
CA ASP A 172 9.72 -13.82 -2.64
C ASP A 172 10.67 -13.48 -3.79
N ILE A 173 10.83 -12.19 -4.12
CA ILE A 173 11.67 -11.74 -5.25
C ILE A 173 13.09 -11.34 -4.85
N ASN A 174 13.40 -11.21 -3.55
CA ASN A 174 14.66 -10.65 -3.06
C ASN A 174 15.89 -11.40 -3.61
N GLY A 175 15.84 -12.73 -3.70
CA GLY A 175 16.93 -13.52 -4.28
C GLY A 175 17.19 -13.18 -5.75
N VAL A 176 16.13 -12.99 -6.54
CA VAL A 176 16.24 -12.60 -7.96
C VAL A 176 16.79 -11.18 -8.10
N LEU A 177 16.41 -10.29 -7.19
CA LEU A 177 16.93 -8.92 -7.13
C LEU A 177 18.44 -8.90 -6.86
N ILE A 178 18.92 -9.68 -5.88
CA ILE A 178 20.35 -9.82 -5.55
C ILE A 178 21.13 -10.35 -6.75
N ASP A 179 20.65 -11.43 -7.39
CA ASP A 179 21.30 -12.02 -8.57
C ASP A 179 21.43 -10.99 -9.70
N ARG A 180 20.38 -10.20 -9.93
CA ARG A 180 20.38 -9.16 -10.94
C ARG A 180 21.39 -8.05 -10.62
N ILE A 181 21.38 -7.51 -9.40
CA ILE A 181 22.29 -6.42 -9.01
C ILE A 181 23.75 -6.90 -9.10
N ASN A 182 24.03 -8.14 -8.71
CA ASN A 182 25.35 -8.74 -8.87
C ASN A 182 25.79 -8.83 -10.35
N SER A 183 24.85 -9.01 -11.28
CA SER A 183 25.15 -9.04 -12.72
C SER A 183 25.37 -7.65 -13.34
N GLU A 184 24.71 -6.62 -12.81
CA GLU A 184 24.78 -5.25 -13.34
C GLU A 184 25.84 -4.38 -12.64
N SER A 185 26.29 -4.78 -11.44
CA SER A 185 27.18 -4.02 -10.53
C SER A 185 26.57 -2.71 -10.03
N VAL A 186 26.80 -2.37 -8.75
CA VAL A 186 26.41 -1.08 -8.15
C VAL A 186 27.50 -0.04 -8.37
N VAL A 187 27.16 1.10 -8.96
CA VAL A 187 28.13 2.14 -9.34
C VAL A 187 28.86 2.71 -8.13
N GLU A 188 28.13 3.04 -7.08
CA GLU A 188 28.65 3.66 -5.86
C GLU A 188 29.66 2.73 -5.16
N LEU A 189 29.37 1.42 -5.09
CA LEU A 189 30.30 0.46 -4.50
C LEU A 189 31.57 0.25 -5.35
N MET A 190 31.53 0.51 -6.66
CA MET A 190 32.72 0.50 -7.52
C MET A 190 33.63 1.70 -7.29
N GLU A 191 33.13 2.79 -6.69
CA GLU A 191 33.98 3.93 -6.32
C GLU A 191 34.97 3.57 -5.22
N ILE A 192 34.57 2.64 -4.34
CA ILE A 192 35.35 2.22 -3.18
C ILE A 192 35.92 0.81 -3.32
N SER A 193 35.67 0.06 -4.40
CA SER A 193 36.17 -1.32 -4.54
C SER A 193 36.54 -1.68 -5.98
N THR A 194 37.44 -2.66 -6.17
CA THR A 194 37.78 -3.16 -7.51
C THR A 194 36.72 -4.12 -8.04
N HIS A 195 36.14 -4.92 -7.16
CA HIS A 195 35.00 -5.78 -7.41
C HIS A 195 34.09 -5.75 -6.19
N GLN A 196 32.84 -6.12 -6.37
CA GLN A 196 31.85 -6.22 -5.32
C GLN A 196 31.09 -7.53 -5.44
N TYR A 197 30.51 -7.97 -4.34
CA TYR A 197 29.51 -9.02 -4.33
C TYR A 197 28.45 -8.61 -3.31
N ILE A 198 27.19 -8.56 -3.74
CA ILE A 198 26.04 -8.27 -2.88
C ILE A 198 25.67 -9.58 -2.17
N ASP A 199 25.79 -9.53 -0.85
CA ASP A 199 25.49 -10.64 0.04
C ASP A 199 24.01 -10.69 0.38
N GLU A 200 23.42 -9.52 0.67
CA GLU A 200 22.03 -9.40 1.06
C GLU A 200 21.47 -8.00 0.78
N ILE A 201 20.15 -7.95 0.64
CA ILE A 201 19.37 -6.71 0.67
C ILE A 201 18.29 -6.91 1.71
N THR A 202 18.25 -6.00 2.68
CA THR A 202 17.27 -5.99 3.76
C THR A 202 16.40 -4.76 3.60
N ALA A 203 15.11 -4.95 3.34
CA ALA A 203 14.15 -3.86 3.41
C ALA A 203 13.89 -3.50 4.88
N GLU A 204 13.98 -2.21 5.20
CA GLU A 204 13.57 -1.66 6.49
C GLU A 204 12.17 -1.04 6.40
N ASN A 205 11.83 -0.48 5.24
CA ASN A 205 10.52 0.08 4.95
C ASN A 205 10.16 -0.15 3.48
N ILE A 206 8.94 -0.62 3.24
CA ILE A 206 8.37 -0.79 1.91
C ILE A 206 7.08 0.02 1.83
N SER A 207 7.01 0.92 0.85
CA SER A 207 5.81 1.71 0.59
C SER A 207 5.25 1.40 -0.79
N VAL A 208 3.95 1.14 -0.84
CA VAL A 208 3.26 0.79 -2.09
C VAL A 208 2.80 2.05 -2.80
N VAL A 209 3.42 2.34 -3.94
CA VAL A 209 3.06 3.49 -4.78
C VAL A 209 1.80 3.17 -5.57
N LYS A 210 1.79 2.02 -6.26
CA LYS A 210 0.67 1.57 -7.08
C LYS A 210 0.61 0.05 -7.10
N ILE A 211 -0.60 -0.50 -7.04
CA ILE A 211 -0.85 -1.89 -7.41
C ILE A 211 -1.78 -1.86 -8.61
N GLY A 212 -1.35 -2.43 -9.73
CA GLY A 212 -2.12 -2.49 -10.96
C GLY A 212 -2.48 -3.92 -11.37
N VAL A 213 -2.91 -4.05 -12.63
CA VAL A 213 -3.26 -5.35 -13.23
C VAL A 213 -2.04 -6.25 -13.44
N ASN A 214 -0.93 -5.67 -13.88
CA ASN A 214 0.23 -6.43 -14.36
C ASN A 214 1.51 -6.11 -13.61
N SER A 215 1.46 -5.22 -12.62
CA SER A 215 2.63 -4.83 -11.86
C SER A 215 2.28 -4.18 -10.52
N MET A 216 3.28 -4.13 -9.66
CA MET A 216 3.28 -3.36 -8.42
C MET A 216 4.49 -2.44 -8.39
N GLU A 217 4.25 -1.16 -8.15
CA GLU A 217 5.28 -0.15 -7.93
C GLU A 217 5.45 0.07 -6.43
N MET A 218 6.70 0.02 -5.96
CA MET A 218 7.06 0.18 -4.56
C MET A 218 8.34 1.00 -4.41
N HIS A 219 8.43 1.73 -3.30
CA HIS A 219 9.69 2.26 -2.81
C HIS A 219 10.19 1.40 -1.67
N VAL A 220 11.48 1.11 -1.68
CA VAL A 220 12.16 0.29 -0.68
C VAL A 220 13.30 1.10 -0.10
N ASP A 221 13.21 1.41 1.19
CA ASP A 221 14.31 1.90 2.00
C ASP A 221 14.88 0.73 2.80
N GLY A 222 16.20 0.64 2.88
CA GLY A 222 16.81 -0.41 3.68
C GLY A 222 18.32 -0.40 3.67
N ARG A 223 18.90 -1.60 3.72
CA ARG A 223 20.35 -1.80 3.72
C ARG A 223 20.77 -2.81 2.67
N ILE A 224 21.93 -2.54 2.08
CA ILE A 224 22.64 -3.48 1.22
C ILE A 224 23.89 -3.96 1.97
N GLY A 225 23.99 -5.28 2.13
CA GLY A 225 25.20 -5.95 2.60
C GLY A 225 26.04 -6.37 1.39
N ALA A 226 27.31 -5.97 1.37
CA ALA A 226 28.22 -6.27 0.28
C ALA A 226 29.63 -6.59 0.76
N THR A 227 30.29 -7.50 0.05
CA THR A 227 31.70 -7.78 0.21
C THR A 227 32.50 -6.98 -0.82
N LEU A 228 33.24 -5.97 -0.35
CA LEU A 228 34.11 -5.14 -1.15
C LEU A 228 35.45 -5.85 -1.38
N MET A 229 35.84 -6.05 -2.63
CA MET A 229 37.04 -6.78 -3.00
C MET A 229 38.09 -5.88 -3.64
N TYR A 230 39.31 -5.98 -3.13
CA TYR A 230 40.48 -5.23 -3.56
C TYR A 230 41.55 -6.17 -4.12
N GLY A 231 42.21 -5.70 -5.19
CA GLY A 231 43.20 -6.50 -5.91
C GLY A 231 42.56 -7.42 -6.96
N SER A 232 43.39 -7.90 -7.88
CA SER A 232 42.96 -8.81 -8.94
C SER A 232 42.56 -10.19 -8.38
N ALA A 233 41.89 -11.00 -9.20
CA ALA A 233 41.64 -12.40 -8.85
C ALA A 233 42.93 -13.22 -8.64
N SER A 234 44.09 -12.77 -9.15
CA SER A 234 45.38 -13.37 -8.80
C SER A 234 45.85 -12.95 -7.42
N ASP A 235 45.70 -11.67 -7.07
CA ASP A 235 46.16 -11.14 -5.78
C ASP A 235 45.37 -11.77 -4.65
N ARG A 236 44.04 -11.87 -4.78
CA ARG A 236 43.19 -12.57 -3.82
C ARG A 236 43.59 -14.04 -3.64
N ARG A 237 43.89 -14.76 -4.73
CA ARG A 237 44.35 -16.17 -4.66
C ARG A 237 45.72 -16.34 -3.99
N LYS A 238 46.57 -15.31 -4.02
CA LYS A 238 47.89 -15.32 -3.38
C LYS A 238 47.87 -14.78 -1.95
N GLY A 239 46.74 -14.26 -1.48
CA GLY A 239 46.62 -13.59 -0.18
C GLY A 239 47.09 -12.14 -0.18
N ASP A 240 47.34 -11.57 -1.36
CA ASP A 240 47.78 -10.18 -1.55
C ASP A 240 46.60 -9.21 -1.79
N GLY A 241 45.38 -9.73 -1.91
CA GLY A 241 44.14 -8.95 -2.00
C GLY A 241 43.44 -8.80 -0.65
N ALA A 242 42.36 -8.01 -0.62
CA ALA A 242 41.53 -7.83 0.58
C ALA A 242 40.05 -7.99 0.25
N GLU A 243 39.30 -8.54 1.19
CA GLU A 243 37.84 -8.68 1.15
C GLU A 243 37.31 -8.04 2.43
N ILE A 244 36.46 -7.03 2.28
CA ILE A 244 35.94 -6.24 3.40
C ILE A 244 34.42 -6.28 3.33
N PRO A 245 33.75 -6.98 4.26
CA PRO A 245 32.30 -6.88 4.41
C PRO A 245 31.92 -5.45 4.82
N ALA A 246 30.92 -4.90 4.16
CA ALA A 246 30.39 -3.56 4.41
C ALA A 246 28.86 -3.56 4.27
N SER A 247 28.21 -2.60 4.91
CA SER A 247 26.77 -2.43 4.81
C SER A 247 26.43 -0.96 4.70
N PHE A 248 25.60 -0.62 3.71
CA PHE A 248 25.26 0.75 3.37
C PHE A 248 23.74 0.94 3.29
N PRO A 249 23.21 2.13 3.64
CA PRO A 249 21.82 2.47 3.32
C PRO A 249 21.57 2.37 1.82
N VAL A 250 20.42 1.84 1.45
CA VAL A 250 19.96 1.74 0.05
C VAL A 250 18.54 2.27 -0.07
N TYR A 251 18.30 2.96 -1.18
CA TYR A 251 16.98 3.36 -1.62
C TYR A 251 16.73 2.82 -3.03
N SER A 252 15.53 2.31 -3.25
CA SER A 252 15.12 1.76 -4.55
C SER A 252 13.69 2.12 -4.90
N GLU A 253 13.48 2.58 -6.12
CA GLU A 253 12.17 2.66 -6.77
C GLU A 253 12.07 1.48 -7.74
N MET A 254 11.15 0.56 -7.49
CA MET A 254 11.03 -0.66 -8.30
C MET A 254 9.60 -0.96 -8.72
N GLU A 255 9.49 -1.54 -9.91
CA GLU A 255 8.25 -2.09 -10.44
C GLU A 255 8.40 -3.61 -10.61
N VAL A 256 7.60 -4.38 -9.88
CA VAL A 256 7.56 -5.84 -9.96
C VAL A 256 6.48 -6.24 -10.95
N LEU A 257 6.85 -6.85 -12.08
CA LEU A 257 5.88 -7.28 -13.09
C LEU A 257 5.27 -8.64 -12.72
N PHE A 258 3.95 -8.74 -12.86
CA PHE A 258 3.19 -9.96 -12.61
C PHE A 258 3.27 -10.96 -13.79
N LYS A 259 4.50 -11.29 -14.21
CA LYS A 259 4.78 -12.24 -15.29
C LYS A 259 5.23 -13.57 -14.73
N GLN A 260 4.92 -14.67 -15.39
CA GLN A 260 5.37 -16.01 -14.98
C GLN A 260 6.80 -16.28 -15.48
N PRO A 261 7.73 -16.77 -14.62
CA PRO A 261 7.59 -16.91 -13.17
C PRO A 261 7.64 -15.55 -12.46
N LEU A 262 6.80 -15.33 -11.44
CA LEU A 262 6.71 -14.03 -10.75
C LEU A 262 8.07 -13.61 -10.19
N GLY A 263 8.39 -12.31 -10.24
CA GLY A 263 9.72 -11.79 -9.88
C GLY A 263 10.78 -11.92 -10.98
N SER A 264 10.51 -12.64 -12.08
CA SER A 264 11.45 -12.74 -13.21
C SER A 264 11.70 -11.43 -13.96
N ALA A 265 10.78 -10.48 -13.82
CA ALA A 265 10.91 -9.17 -14.42
C ALA A 265 10.60 -8.11 -13.36
N ILE A 266 11.67 -7.48 -12.91
CA ILE A 266 11.65 -6.32 -12.03
C ILE A 266 12.15 -5.16 -12.90
N ASN A 267 11.62 -3.96 -12.78
CA ASN A 267 12.23 -2.75 -13.31
C ASN A 267 12.77 -1.96 -12.12
N LEU A 268 14.06 -1.63 -12.13
CA LEU A 268 14.66 -0.72 -11.16
C LEU A 268 14.68 0.66 -11.80
N ASN A 269 13.73 1.50 -11.42
CA ASN A 269 13.63 2.87 -11.94
C ASN A 269 14.70 3.75 -11.31
N GLN A 270 14.96 3.51 -10.02
CA GLN A 270 16.06 4.09 -9.28
C GLN A 270 16.64 3.05 -8.32
N PHE A 271 17.96 3.02 -8.19
CA PHE A 271 18.66 2.23 -7.19
C PHE A 271 19.89 3.03 -6.78
N SER A 272 19.96 3.44 -5.51
CA SER A 272 21.03 4.31 -5.00
C SER A 272 21.54 3.81 -3.66
N VAL A 273 22.86 3.76 -3.51
CA VAL A 273 23.54 3.30 -2.30
C VAL A 273 24.34 4.45 -1.68
N ASP A 274 24.09 4.75 -0.41
CA ASP A 274 24.82 5.79 0.31
C ASP A 274 26.11 5.23 0.94
N ILE A 275 27.24 5.53 0.30
CA ILE A 275 28.58 5.12 0.75
C ILE A 275 29.30 6.16 1.62
N SER A 276 28.62 7.25 2.02
CA SER A 276 29.24 8.36 2.76
C SER A 276 29.97 7.90 4.03
N SER A 277 29.39 6.91 4.73
CA SER A 277 29.95 6.32 5.95
C SER A 277 31.30 5.61 5.74
N TRP A 278 31.70 5.32 4.50
CA TRP A 278 33.02 4.73 4.21
C TRP A 278 34.18 5.73 4.38
N TYR A 279 33.89 7.03 4.29
CA TYR A 279 34.91 8.09 4.32
C TYR A 279 35.05 8.79 5.68
N GLU A 280 34.26 8.38 6.68
CA GLU A 280 34.29 8.90 8.05
C GLU A 280 35.30 8.15 8.94
#